data_AF-A0A7Y8P0F0-F1
#
_entry.id   AF-A0A7Y8P0F0-F1
#
_cell.length_a   1.000
_cell.length_b   1.000
_cell.length_c   1.000
_cell.angle_alpha   90.00
_cell.angle_beta   90.00
_cell.angle_gamma   90.00
#
_symmetry.space_group_name_H-M   'P 1'
#
loop_
_entity.id
_entity.type
_entity.pdbx_description
1 polymer ?
#
loop_
_entity_poly.entity_id
_entity_poly.type
_entity_poly.pdbx_seq_one_letter_code
_entity_poly.pdbx_strand_id
1 'polypeptide(L)'
;MKDFNIVTIDKGASSEITREKFSLDQQGISNWLNSKNIISDNETLSSYQDLIPWVQTGGETYCTSFEFSTNKQTKQINIKVLVTFSPEKSLQDWARRRKFIYENGIKVSNWYHFGEAVIIEDFYPNTFQDVTFEKLLAIGLKLDQLGFTTLKYIDDIRADVNGNPFFIDFGFDLGEPSGSMKTSAKEYLLRQFPHRLNEINRVYE
;
A
#
# COMPACT_ATOMS: atom_id res chain seq x y z
N MET A 1 35.60 6.83 -0.10
CA MET A 1 34.15 6.98 0.11
C MET A 1 33.47 6.38 -1.10
N LYS A 2 32.41 5.57 -0.94
CA LYS A 2 31.59 5.20 -2.11
C LYS A 2 30.87 6.47 -2.54
N ASP A 3 31.00 6.84 -3.80
CA ASP A 3 30.28 7.98 -4.35
C ASP A 3 28.78 7.72 -4.28
N PHE A 4 28.01 8.71 -3.85
CA PHE A 4 26.56 8.65 -3.84
C PHE A 4 26.06 8.60 -5.30
N ASN A 5 25.25 7.59 -5.62
CA ASN A 5 24.66 7.46 -6.95
C ASN A 5 23.18 7.89 -6.93
N ILE A 6 22.79 8.75 -7.86
CA ILE A 6 21.41 9.21 -8.03
C ILE A 6 20.95 9.01 -9.46
N VAL A 7 19.78 8.38 -9.61
CA VAL A 7 19.09 8.23 -10.89
C VAL A 7 17.68 8.76 -10.76
N THR A 8 17.36 9.81 -11.52
CA THR A 8 16.03 10.41 -11.55
C THR A 8 15.41 10.24 -12.93
N ILE A 9 14.08 10.14 -12.98
CA ILE A 9 13.33 10.10 -14.24
C ILE A 9 12.32 11.23 -14.30
N ASP A 10 11.88 11.60 -15.51
CA ASP A 10 10.82 12.61 -15.66
C ASP A 10 9.56 12.13 -14.92
N LYS A 11 9.01 13.02 -14.08
CA LYS A 11 7.85 12.72 -13.22
C LYS A 11 8.03 11.49 -12.33
N GLY A 12 9.25 11.18 -11.88
CA GLY A 12 9.51 10.15 -10.86
C GLY A 12 9.23 10.62 -9.44
N ALA A 13 9.51 9.78 -8.46
CA ALA A 13 9.36 10.09 -7.03
C ALA A 13 10.22 11.29 -6.58
N SER A 14 11.33 11.56 -7.26
CA SER A 14 12.14 12.77 -7.04
C SER A 14 11.36 14.09 -7.22
N SER A 15 10.28 14.10 -8.00
CA SER A 15 9.37 15.24 -8.10
C SER A 15 8.66 15.57 -6.78
N GLU A 16 8.39 14.56 -5.94
CA GLU A 16 7.81 14.75 -4.62
C GLU A 16 8.83 15.33 -3.62
N ILE A 17 10.07 14.82 -3.67
CA ILE A 17 11.19 15.33 -2.85
C ILE A 17 11.41 16.83 -3.11
N THR A 18 11.42 17.22 -4.38
CA THR A 18 11.59 18.63 -4.77
C THR A 18 10.36 19.49 -4.48
N ARG A 19 9.14 18.95 -4.60
CA ARG A 19 7.89 19.63 -4.18
C ARG A 19 7.97 20.06 -2.71
N GLU A 20 8.52 19.19 -1.86
CA GLU A 20 8.74 19.46 -0.44
C GLU A 20 10.00 20.30 -0.14
N LYS A 21 10.67 20.84 -1.17
CA LYS A 21 11.82 21.75 -1.09
C LYS A 21 13.12 21.11 -0.58
N PHE A 22 13.27 19.80 -0.71
CA PHE A 22 14.56 19.13 -0.48
C PHE A 22 15.39 19.09 -1.76
N SER A 23 16.72 19.14 -1.63
CA SER A 23 17.65 19.01 -2.76
C SER A 23 17.80 17.56 -3.21
N LEU A 24 18.07 17.36 -4.50
CA LEU A 24 18.35 16.05 -5.09
C LEU A 24 19.85 15.71 -5.02
N ASP A 25 20.38 15.79 -3.80
CA ASP A 25 21.73 15.35 -3.44
C ASP A 25 21.64 14.37 -2.26
N GLN A 26 22.78 13.79 -1.86
CA GLN A 26 22.84 12.78 -0.80
C GLN A 26 22.21 13.30 0.50
N GLN A 27 22.50 14.55 0.87
CA GLN A 27 22.05 15.13 2.13
C GLN A 27 20.56 15.49 2.06
N GLY A 28 20.11 16.11 0.97
CA GLY A 28 18.71 16.48 0.78
C GLY A 28 17.77 15.28 0.77
N ILE A 29 18.14 14.21 0.05
CA ILE A 29 17.36 12.97 0.02
C ILE A 29 17.38 12.27 1.38
N SER A 30 18.54 12.21 2.04
CA SER A 30 18.62 11.64 3.41
C SER A 30 17.73 12.41 4.38
N ASN A 31 17.72 13.74 4.31
CA ASN A 31 16.88 14.58 5.14
C ASN A 31 15.39 14.34 4.86
N TRP A 32 14.99 14.21 3.59
CA TRP A 32 13.60 13.88 3.24
C TRP A 32 13.21 12.50 3.78
N LEU A 33 14.02 11.45 3.56
CA LEU A 33 13.77 10.10 4.06
C LEU A 33 13.66 10.06 5.60
N ASN A 34 14.54 10.79 6.31
CA ASN A 34 14.48 10.95 7.77
C ASN A 34 13.18 11.66 8.20
N SER A 35 12.79 12.74 7.51
CA SER A 35 11.56 13.48 7.83
C SER A 35 10.29 12.63 7.71
N LYS A 36 10.34 11.55 6.91
CA LYS A 36 9.26 10.58 6.72
C LYS A 36 9.42 9.33 7.59
N ASN A 37 10.44 9.26 8.45
CA ASN A 37 10.78 8.08 9.25
C ASN A 37 11.02 6.81 8.41
N ILE A 38 11.54 6.94 7.18
CA ILE A 38 11.87 5.81 6.30
C ILE A 38 13.24 5.23 6.65
N ILE A 39 14.17 6.10 7.03
CA ILE A 39 15.51 5.74 7.53
C ILE A 39 15.75 6.40 8.89
N SER A 40 16.79 5.93 9.58
CA SER A 40 17.25 6.46 10.87
C SER A 40 18.45 7.41 10.71
N ASP A 41 18.65 8.34 11.67
CA ASP A 41 19.71 9.37 11.62
C ASP A 41 21.15 8.83 11.50
N ASN A 42 21.37 7.56 11.84
CA ASN A 42 22.68 6.89 11.75
C ASN A 42 22.84 6.03 10.48
N GLU A 43 21.93 6.15 9.52
CA GLU A 43 22.07 5.56 8.20
C GLU A 43 22.77 6.53 7.23
N THR A 44 23.63 5.97 6.39
CA THR A 44 24.31 6.71 5.33
C THR A 44 23.76 6.25 4.00
N LEU A 45 23.07 7.14 3.29
CA LEU A 45 22.52 6.88 1.97
C LEU A 45 23.66 6.69 0.95
N SER A 46 23.66 5.56 0.24
CA SER A 46 24.64 5.28 -0.82
C SER A 46 24.05 5.39 -2.23
N SER A 47 22.75 5.16 -2.39
CA SER A 47 22.09 5.32 -3.69
C SER A 47 20.62 5.67 -3.57
N TYR A 48 20.11 6.35 -4.59
CA TYR A 48 18.69 6.62 -4.81
C TYR A 48 18.36 6.45 -6.30
N GLN A 49 17.24 5.80 -6.59
CA GLN A 49 16.77 5.61 -7.96
C GLN A 49 15.25 5.72 -8.04
N ASP A 50 14.74 6.64 -8.86
CA ASP A 50 13.36 6.58 -9.31
C ASP A 50 13.17 5.35 -10.22
N LEU A 51 12.08 4.60 -10.01
CA LEU A 51 11.82 3.36 -10.76
C LEU A 51 10.71 3.51 -11.79
N ILE A 52 9.61 4.18 -11.41
CA ILE A 52 8.41 4.30 -12.24
C ILE A 52 7.95 5.75 -12.21
N PRO A 53 7.63 6.39 -13.35
CA PRO A 53 7.03 7.72 -13.34
C PRO A 53 5.65 7.69 -12.68
N TRP A 54 5.09 8.85 -12.35
CA TRP A 54 3.70 8.94 -11.90
C TRP A 54 2.76 8.34 -12.94
N VAL A 55 2.08 7.27 -12.55
CA VAL A 55 1.10 6.57 -13.37
C VAL A 55 -0.21 6.45 -12.64
N GLN A 56 -1.31 6.59 -13.37
CA GLN A 56 -2.64 6.36 -12.82
C GLN A 56 -2.84 4.86 -12.58
N THR A 57 -3.08 4.47 -11.34
CA THR A 57 -3.27 3.06 -10.94
C THR A 57 -4.72 2.74 -10.57
N GLY A 58 -5.55 3.77 -10.36
CA GLY A 58 -6.98 3.66 -10.12
C GLY A 58 -7.74 4.88 -10.62
N GLY A 59 -9.06 4.89 -10.45
CA GLY A 59 -9.90 6.01 -10.90
C GLY A 59 -9.49 7.37 -10.30
N GLU A 60 -8.92 7.35 -9.08
CA GLU A 60 -8.60 8.54 -8.31
C GLU A 60 -7.19 8.48 -7.67
N THR A 61 -6.31 7.60 -8.15
CA THR A 61 -4.98 7.37 -7.54
C THR A 61 -3.89 7.37 -8.59
N TYR A 62 -2.82 8.13 -8.33
CA TYR A 62 -1.55 8.04 -9.02
C TYR A 62 -0.50 7.42 -8.11
N CYS A 63 0.38 6.60 -8.68
CA CYS A 63 1.50 6.01 -7.95
C CYS A 63 2.83 6.27 -8.67
N THR A 64 3.90 6.35 -7.89
CA THR A 64 5.29 6.26 -8.33
C THR A 64 6.05 5.40 -7.32
N SER A 65 7.24 4.92 -7.69
CA SER A 65 8.11 4.21 -6.75
C SER A 65 9.57 4.56 -6.96
N PHE A 66 10.34 4.38 -5.91
CA PHE A 66 11.78 4.55 -5.90
C PHE A 66 12.43 3.45 -5.07
N GLU A 67 13.71 3.21 -5.34
CA GLU A 67 14.58 2.39 -4.50
C GLU A 67 15.68 3.28 -3.89
N PHE A 68 16.06 2.97 -2.67
CA PHE A 68 17.25 3.54 -2.06
C PHE A 68 18.08 2.45 -1.39
N SER A 69 19.37 2.72 -1.22
CA SER A 69 20.25 1.89 -0.40
C SER A 69 21.00 2.73 0.62
N THR A 70 21.10 2.23 1.84
CA THR A 70 21.94 2.74 2.92
C THR A 70 22.99 1.71 3.29
N ASN A 71 23.85 2.05 4.25
CA ASN A 71 24.74 1.08 4.89
C ASN A 71 24.00 -0.04 5.66
N LYS A 72 22.68 0.05 5.87
CA LYS A 72 21.91 -0.94 6.64
C LYS A 72 20.86 -1.70 5.83
N GLN A 73 20.33 -1.10 4.76
CA GLN A 73 19.22 -1.67 4.02
C GLN A 73 19.21 -1.21 2.57
N THR A 74 18.61 -2.03 1.72
CA THR A 74 18.12 -1.65 0.39
C THR A 74 16.63 -1.83 0.39
N LYS A 75 15.88 -0.82 -0.06
CA LYS A 75 14.44 -0.81 0.06
C LYS A 75 13.77 -0.07 -1.09
N GLN A 76 12.71 -0.67 -1.61
CA GLN A 76 11.79 -0.03 -2.52
C GLN A 76 10.58 0.53 -1.76
N ILE A 77 10.16 1.73 -2.15
CA ILE A 77 9.07 2.49 -1.53
C ILE A 77 8.06 2.87 -2.61
N ASN A 78 6.78 2.83 -2.25
CA ASN A 78 5.69 3.30 -3.08
C ASN A 78 5.16 4.64 -2.56
N ILE A 79 4.92 5.58 -3.46
CA ILE A 79 4.23 6.84 -3.15
C ILE A 79 2.90 6.84 -3.90
N LYS A 80 1.80 7.12 -3.19
CA LYS A 80 0.46 7.31 -3.77
C LYS A 80 0.02 8.74 -3.58
N VAL A 81 -0.68 9.28 -4.57
CA VAL A 81 -1.41 10.55 -4.47
C VAL A 81 -2.88 10.31 -4.78
N LEU A 82 -3.75 10.83 -3.92
CA LEU A 82 -5.19 10.85 -4.11
C LEU A 82 -5.60 12.08 -4.93
N VAL A 83 -6.27 11.84 -6.04
CA VAL A 83 -6.80 12.88 -6.94
C VAL A 83 -8.33 12.79 -6.91
N THR A 84 -8.91 13.22 -5.78
CA THR A 84 -10.36 13.21 -5.52
C THR A 84 -10.87 14.65 -5.30
N PHE A 85 -12.18 14.85 -5.21
CA PHE A 85 -12.75 16.18 -4.89
C PHE A 85 -12.35 16.70 -3.50
N SER A 86 -12.06 15.81 -2.54
CA SER A 86 -11.64 16.18 -1.18
C SER A 86 -10.53 15.26 -0.68
N PRO A 87 -9.30 15.39 -1.23
CA PRO A 87 -8.22 14.43 -1.01
C PRO A 87 -7.89 14.19 0.47
N GLU A 88 -7.88 15.24 1.28
CA GLU A 88 -7.56 15.16 2.71
C GLU A 88 -8.64 14.39 3.47
N LYS A 89 -9.91 14.63 3.16
CA LYS A 89 -11.01 13.87 3.76
C LYS A 89 -10.93 12.41 3.35
N SER A 90 -10.74 12.14 2.07
CA SER A 90 -10.56 10.78 1.54
C SER A 90 -9.40 10.08 2.24
N LEU A 91 -8.28 10.77 2.44
CA LEU A 91 -7.11 10.23 3.12
C LEU A 91 -7.39 9.90 4.59
N GLN A 92 -8.12 10.75 5.31
CA GLN A 92 -8.53 10.46 6.69
C GLN A 92 -9.48 9.25 6.76
N ASP A 93 -10.40 9.13 5.80
CA ASP A 93 -11.28 7.96 5.70
C ASP A 93 -10.49 6.67 5.44
N TRP A 94 -9.50 6.72 4.53
CA TRP A 94 -8.61 5.60 4.25
C TRP A 94 -7.78 5.22 5.49
N ALA A 95 -7.20 6.21 6.18
CA ALA A 95 -6.43 5.99 7.40
C ALA A 95 -7.29 5.33 8.50
N ARG A 96 -8.55 5.76 8.66
CA ARG A 96 -9.50 5.16 9.61
C ARG A 96 -9.80 3.71 9.26
N ARG A 97 -10.13 3.40 8.00
CA ARG A 97 -10.42 2.03 7.55
C ARG A 97 -9.20 1.12 7.68
N ARG A 98 -8.02 1.60 7.27
CA ARG A 98 -6.73 0.91 7.44
C ARG A 98 -6.49 0.55 8.90
N LYS A 99 -6.63 1.52 9.80
CA LYS A 99 -6.46 1.29 11.24
C LYS A 99 -7.46 0.25 11.76
N PHE A 100 -8.73 0.38 11.38
CA PHE A 100 -9.78 -0.52 11.83
C PHE A 100 -9.54 -1.98 11.41
N ILE A 101 -9.16 -2.24 10.15
CA ILE A 101 -8.90 -3.62 9.72
C ILE A 101 -7.60 -4.18 10.31
N TYR A 102 -6.59 -3.33 10.53
CA TYR A 102 -5.34 -3.70 11.19
C TYR A 102 -5.55 -4.13 12.65
N GLU A 103 -6.30 -3.33 13.41
CA GLU A 103 -6.67 -3.65 14.80
C GLU A 103 -7.49 -4.94 14.91
N ASN A 104 -8.11 -5.37 13.81
CA ASN A 104 -8.86 -6.61 13.68
C ASN A 104 -8.07 -7.76 13.03
N GLY A 105 -6.74 -7.64 12.94
CA GLY A 105 -5.84 -8.75 12.59
C GLY A 105 -5.62 -8.95 11.09
N ILE A 106 -6.13 -8.07 10.23
CA ILE A 106 -5.77 -8.06 8.80
C ILE A 106 -4.48 -7.25 8.64
N LYS A 107 -3.44 -7.86 8.06
CA LYS A 107 -2.19 -7.13 7.77
C LYS A 107 -2.44 -6.07 6.71
N VAL A 108 -1.89 -4.87 6.93
CA VAL A 108 -2.01 -3.71 6.04
C VAL A 108 -0.64 -3.20 5.64
N SER A 109 -0.55 -2.48 4.53
CA SER A 109 0.70 -1.83 4.12
C SER A 109 1.25 -0.92 5.22
N ASN A 110 2.58 -0.93 5.41
CA ASN A 110 3.22 -0.04 6.36
C ASN A 110 3.28 1.38 5.77
N TRP A 111 2.61 2.34 6.42
CA TRP A 111 2.62 3.75 6.02
C TRP A 111 3.67 4.51 6.83
N TYR A 112 4.67 5.05 6.14
CA TYR A 112 5.67 5.97 6.70
C TYR A 112 5.09 7.37 6.89
N HIS A 113 4.25 7.77 5.95
CA HIS A 113 3.65 9.09 5.92
C HIS A 113 2.27 9.04 5.28
N PHE A 114 1.37 9.87 5.78
CA PHE A 114 0.16 10.26 5.09
C PHE A 114 -0.20 11.72 5.40
N GLY A 115 -0.47 12.52 4.38
CA GLY A 115 -0.81 13.94 4.49
C GLY A 115 -0.75 14.61 3.11
N GLU A 116 -1.38 15.78 2.94
CA GLU A 116 -1.33 16.54 1.67
C GLU A 116 -1.69 15.69 0.43
N ALA A 117 -2.73 14.86 0.55
CA ALA A 117 -3.14 13.88 -0.45
C ALA A 117 -2.11 12.76 -0.78
N VAL A 118 -0.97 12.71 -0.10
CA VAL A 118 0.12 11.74 -0.32
C VAL A 118 0.07 10.62 0.73
N ILE A 119 0.39 9.40 0.30
CA ILE A 119 0.74 8.26 1.14
C ILE A 119 2.13 7.79 0.73
N ILE A 120 3.02 7.55 1.68
CA ILE A 120 4.31 6.89 1.45
C ILE A 120 4.30 5.57 2.23
N GLU A 121 4.52 4.46 1.52
CA GLU A 121 4.37 3.12 2.09
C GLU A 121 5.39 2.11 1.55
N ASP A 122 5.47 0.96 2.22
CA ASP A 122 6.22 -0.18 1.72
C ASP A 122 5.77 -0.61 0.33
N PHE A 123 6.73 -0.93 -0.54
CA PHE A 123 6.46 -1.60 -1.80
C PHE A 123 6.33 -3.12 -1.58
N TYR A 124 5.31 -3.72 -2.20
CA TYR A 124 5.04 -5.15 -2.17
C TYR A 124 5.15 -5.70 -3.61
N PRO A 125 6.16 -6.53 -3.92
CA PRO A 125 6.47 -6.92 -5.29
C PRO A 125 5.48 -7.92 -5.89
N ASN A 126 4.78 -8.68 -5.04
CA ASN A 126 3.93 -9.78 -5.45
C ASN A 126 2.44 -9.38 -5.40
N THR A 127 1.62 -10.11 -6.14
CA THR A 127 0.18 -9.86 -6.23
C THR A 127 -0.60 -10.85 -5.37
N PHE A 128 -1.93 -10.78 -5.38
CA PHE A 128 -2.77 -11.78 -4.72
C PHE A 128 -2.58 -13.19 -5.28
N GLN A 129 -2.07 -13.34 -6.52
CA GLN A 129 -1.83 -14.64 -7.14
C GLN A 129 -0.76 -15.45 -6.39
N ASP A 130 0.13 -14.75 -5.70
CA ASP A 130 1.21 -15.32 -4.90
C ASP A 130 0.77 -15.63 -3.45
N VAL A 131 -0.50 -15.38 -3.13
CA VAL A 131 -1.10 -15.62 -1.81
C VAL A 131 -1.91 -16.92 -1.86
N THR A 132 -1.77 -17.76 -0.83
CA THR A 132 -2.57 -18.99 -0.76
C THR A 132 -4.06 -18.68 -0.62
N PHE A 133 -4.90 -19.54 -1.20
CA PHE A 133 -6.35 -19.35 -1.19
C PHE A 133 -6.91 -19.25 0.23
N GLU A 134 -6.38 -20.03 1.17
CA GLU A 134 -6.81 -20.05 2.57
C GLU A 134 -6.58 -18.69 3.25
N LYS A 135 -5.47 -18.00 2.93
CA LYS A 135 -5.20 -16.66 3.44
C LYS A 135 -6.17 -15.64 2.84
N LEU A 136 -6.45 -15.73 1.54
CA LEU A 136 -7.44 -14.86 0.88
C LEU A 136 -8.85 -15.08 1.46
N LEU A 137 -9.22 -16.33 1.69
CA LEU A 137 -10.50 -16.72 2.29
C LEU A 137 -10.63 -16.20 3.72
N ALA A 138 -9.58 -16.32 4.54
CA ALA A 138 -9.57 -15.80 5.91
C ALA A 138 -9.71 -14.28 5.96
N ILE A 139 -9.04 -13.54 5.05
CA ILE A 139 -9.21 -12.09 4.93
C ILE A 139 -10.65 -11.74 4.55
N GLY A 140 -11.20 -12.41 3.53
CA GLY A 140 -12.57 -12.18 3.08
C GLY A 140 -13.59 -12.42 4.19
N LEU A 141 -13.49 -13.55 4.90
CA LEU A 141 -14.36 -13.87 6.03
C LEU A 141 -14.27 -12.77 7.11
N LYS A 142 -13.06 -12.30 7.41
CA LYS A 142 -12.87 -11.26 8.42
C LYS A 142 -13.48 -9.93 8.00
N LEU A 143 -13.35 -9.52 6.74
CA LEU A 143 -14.00 -8.31 6.21
C LEU A 143 -15.52 -8.40 6.30
N ASP A 144 -16.08 -9.56 5.92
CA ASP A 144 -17.52 -9.81 6.01
C ASP A 144 -18.00 -9.82 7.46
N GLN A 145 -17.26 -10.42 8.40
CA GLN A 145 -17.56 -10.39 9.85
C GLN A 145 -17.55 -8.97 10.43
N LEU A 146 -16.61 -8.13 9.98
CA LEU A 146 -16.53 -6.71 10.35
C LEU A 146 -17.63 -5.86 9.69
N GLY A 147 -18.33 -6.45 8.72
CA GLY A 147 -19.50 -5.87 8.08
C GLY A 147 -19.19 -4.90 6.96
N PHE A 148 -18.06 -5.08 6.27
CA PHE A 148 -17.70 -4.32 5.07
C PHE A 148 -18.52 -4.78 3.85
N THR A 149 -18.87 -3.84 2.97
CA THR A 149 -19.50 -4.12 1.67
C THR A 149 -18.44 -4.03 0.56
N THR A 150 -17.50 -4.96 0.54
CA THR A 150 -16.36 -4.90 -0.39
C THR A 150 -16.76 -5.26 -1.82
N LEU A 151 -16.28 -4.53 -2.82
CA LEU A 151 -16.56 -4.81 -4.23
C LEU A 151 -15.59 -5.84 -4.83
N LYS A 152 -14.29 -5.69 -4.55
CA LYS A 152 -13.21 -6.47 -5.17
C LYS A 152 -11.96 -6.58 -4.27
N TYR A 153 -12.15 -6.96 -3.01
CA TYR A 153 -11.10 -6.88 -1.98
C TYR A 153 -9.78 -7.60 -2.31
N ILE A 154 -9.79 -8.61 -3.19
CA ILE A 154 -8.57 -9.35 -3.57
C ILE A 154 -7.65 -8.49 -4.44
N ASP A 155 -8.21 -7.58 -5.24
CA ASP A 155 -7.45 -6.67 -6.11
C ASP A 155 -6.63 -5.67 -5.28
N ASP A 156 -7.08 -5.40 -4.05
CA ASP A 156 -6.47 -4.52 -3.06
C ASP A 156 -5.43 -5.23 -2.19
N ILE A 157 -5.13 -6.50 -2.47
CA ILE A 157 -4.10 -7.29 -1.79
C ILE A 157 -2.81 -7.31 -2.63
N ARG A 158 -1.68 -7.09 -1.95
CA ARG A 158 -0.35 -7.42 -2.44
C ARG A 158 0.34 -8.37 -1.48
N ALA A 159 1.47 -8.92 -1.91
CA ALA A 159 2.25 -9.82 -1.10
C ALA A 159 3.72 -9.38 -0.98
N ASP A 160 4.31 -9.69 0.18
CA ASP A 160 5.77 -9.65 0.30
C ASP A 160 6.42 -10.78 -0.52
N VAL A 161 7.75 -10.81 -0.53
CA VAL A 161 8.55 -11.84 -1.22
C VAL A 161 8.26 -13.28 -0.76
N ASN A 162 7.62 -13.46 0.40
CA ASN A 162 7.28 -14.75 0.98
C ASN A 162 5.80 -15.14 0.79
N GLY A 163 5.04 -14.37 -0.01
CA GLY A 163 3.61 -14.64 -0.22
C GLY A 163 2.74 -14.32 1.01
N ASN A 164 3.20 -13.43 1.90
CA ASN A 164 2.35 -12.92 2.98
C ASN A 164 1.51 -11.75 2.48
N PRO A 165 0.18 -11.79 2.64
CA PRO A 165 -0.71 -10.77 2.13
C PRO A 165 -0.70 -9.52 3.01
N PHE A 166 -0.82 -8.37 2.34
CA PHE A 166 -1.04 -7.05 2.92
C PHE A 166 -2.14 -6.36 2.13
N PHE A 167 -3.12 -5.80 2.82
CA PHE A 167 -4.11 -4.91 2.24
C PHE A 167 -3.45 -3.56 1.95
N ILE A 168 -3.54 -3.05 0.73
CA ILE A 168 -2.80 -1.86 0.28
C ILE A 168 -3.67 -0.70 -0.17
N ASP A 169 -4.95 -0.92 -0.42
CA ASP A 169 -5.90 0.11 -0.85
C ASP A 169 -7.06 0.16 0.14
N PHE A 170 -7.48 1.36 0.54
CA PHE A 170 -8.55 1.54 1.54
C PHE A 170 -9.65 2.46 0.99
N GLY A 171 -9.74 2.48 -0.33
CA GLY A 171 -10.67 3.25 -1.14
C GLY A 171 -12.13 2.87 -0.98
N PHE A 172 -12.92 3.46 -1.86
CA PHE A 172 -14.36 3.22 -1.92
C PHE A 172 -14.70 1.73 -2.08
N ASP A 173 -13.86 0.99 -2.83
CA ASP A 173 -14.05 -0.44 -3.10
C ASP A 173 -14.05 -1.32 -1.84
N LEU A 174 -13.44 -0.87 -0.74
CA LEU A 174 -13.50 -1.54 0.56
C LEU A 174 -14.86 -1.31 1.27
N GLY A 175 -15.48 -0.15 1.07
CA GLY A 175 -16.71 0.26 1.73
C GLY A 175 -16.52 0.64 3.21
N GLU A 176 -17.63 0.71 3.94
CA GLU A 176 -17.66 1.02 5.38
C GLU A 176 -18.02 -0.20 6.22
N PRO A 177 -17.42 -0.38 7.41
CA PRO A 177 -17.83 -1.41 8.34
C PRO A 177 -19.17 -1.04 8.98
N SER A 178 -20.11 -1.97 8.97
CA SER A 178 -21.42 -1.80 9.60
C SER A 178 -21.55 -2.49 10.96
N GLY A 179 -20.59 -3.34 11.35
CA GLY A 179 -20.67 -4.18 12.55
C GLY A 179 -21.66 -5.34 12.47
N SER A 180 -22.45 -5.42 11.39
CA SER A 180 -23.29 -6.58 11.05
C SER A 180 -22.61 -7.39 9.96
N MET A 181 -22.58 -8.72 10.11
CA MET A 181 -21.96 -9.59 9.10
C MET A 181 -22.55 -9.35 7.71
N LYS A 182 -21.67 -9.27 6.70
CA LYS A 182 -22.00 -9.20 5.27
C LYS A 182 -21.56 -10.46 4.54
N THR A 183 -21.84 -10.52 3.25
CA THR A 183 -21.46 -11.63 2.35
C THR A 183 -20.75 -11.12 1.10
N SER A 184 -20.33 -9.86 1.07
CA SER A 184 -19.80 -9.23 -0.13
C SER A 184 -18.45 -9.84 -0.52
N ALA A 185 -17.59 -10.12 0.45
CA ALA A 185 -16.32 -10.81 0.20
C ALA A 185 -16.55 -12.27 -0.21
N LYS A 186 -17.50 -12.99 0.43
CA LYS A 186 -17.92 -14.34 0.03
C LYS A 186 -18.37 -14.39 -1.42
N GLU A 187 -19.27 -13.49 -1.80
CA GLU A 187 -19.82 -13.41 -3.16
C GLU A 187 -18.72 -13.15 -4.19
N TYR A 188 -17.77 -12.27 -3.87
CA TYR A 188 -16.63 -12.00 -4.74
C TYR A 188 -15.70 -13.22 -4.87
N LEU A 189 -15.40 -13.92 -3.77
CA LEU A 189 -14.64 -15.18 -3.80
C LEU A 189 -15.30 -16.24 -4.68
N LEU A 190 -16.63 -16.39 -4.59
CA LEU A 190 -17.38 -17.35 -5.41
C LEU A 190 -17.32 -17.02 -6.91
N ARG A 191 -17.29 -15.72 -7.26
CA ARG A 191 -17.10 -15.28 -8.65
C ARG A 191 -15.69 -15.56 -9.16
N GLN A 192 -14.66 -15.31 -8.35
CA GLN A 192 -13.25 -15.50 -8.75
C GLN A 192 -12.83 -16.97 -8.73
N PHE A 193 -13.34 -17.76 -7.79
CA PHE A 193 -12.97 -19.16 -7.58
C PHE A 193 -14.20 -20.08 -7.53
N PRO A 194 -14.99 -20.16 -8.62
CA PRO A 194 -16.22 -20.95 -8.63
C PRO A 194 -15.97 -22.45 -8.37
N HIS A 195 -14.78 -22.95 -8.74
CA HIS A 195 -14.34 -24.33 -8.47
C HIS A 195 -14.07 -24.62 -6.98
N ARG A 196 -14.04 -23.60 -6.11
CA ARG A 196 -13.81 -23.69 -4.65
C ARG A 196 -15.10 -23.53 -3.82
N LEU A 197 -16.29 -23.58 -4.45
CA LEU A 197 -17.59 -23.36 -3.81
C LEU A 197 -17.74 -24.04 -2.43
N ASN A 198 -17.45 -25.34 -2.35
CA ASN A 198 -17.62 -26.12 -1.13
C ASN A 198 -16.67 -25.66 -0.01
N GLU A 199 -15.43 -25.30 -0.37
CA GLU A 199 -14.43 -24.81 0.57
C GLU A 199 -14.83 -23.44 1.14
N ILE A 200 -15.34 -22.54 0.28
CA ILE A 200 -15.85 -21.22 0.66
C ILE A 200 -17.06 -21.36 1.59
N ASN A 201 -18.08 -22.14 1.20
CA ASN A 201 -19.29 -22.26 2.00
C ASN A 201 -19.01 -22.83 3.39
N ARG A 202 -18.18 -23.87 3.49
CA ARG A 202 -17.81 -24.49 4.77
C ARG A 202 -17.17 -23.51 5.77
N VAL A 203 -16.48 -22.48 5.31
CA VAL A 203 -15.81 -21.49 6.18
C VAL A 203 -16.77 -20.37 6.62
N TYR A 204 -17.86 -20.15 5.88
CA TYR A 204 -18.86 -19.11 6.16
C TYR A 204 -20.11 -19.62 6.88
N GLU A 205 -20.22 -20.92 7.10
CA GLU A 205 -21.24 -21.58 7.95
C GLU A 205 -20.80 -21.61 9.41
#